data_AF-A0A9D5CQP3-F1
#
_entry.id   AF-A0A9D5CQP3-F1
#
_cell.length_a   1.000
_cell.length_b   1.000
_cell.length_c   1.000
_cell.angle_alpha   90.00
_cell.angle_beta   90.00
_cell.angle_gamma   90.00
#
_symmetry.space_group_name_H-M   'P 1'
#
loop_
_entity.id
_entity.type
_entity.pdbx_description
1 polymer ?
#
loop_
_entity_poly.entity_id
_entity_poly.type
_entity_poly.pdbx_seq_one_letter_code
_entity_poly.pdbx_strand_id
1 'polypeptide(L)' 'MRNIIYFNTLANQAVERGTGSEGQKITYSVIKHRLGDLFYRLVSQKFEDPAEGEQALVAKFKKLYDDLTLGFRNLEDELR' A
#
# COMPACT_ATOMS: atom_id res chain seq x y z
N MET A 1 2.88 -4.66 -12.35
CA MET A 1 2.52 -3.21 -12.39
C MET A 1 1.27 -2.87 -11.57
N ARG A 2 0.20 -3.69 -11.59
CA ARG A 2 -1.07 -3.43 -10.88
C ARG A 2 -0.90 -2.89 -9.45
N ASN A 3 -0.11 -3.55 -8.61
CA ASN A 3 0.07 -3.17 -7.21
C ASN A 3 0.80 -1.81 -7.03
N ILE A 4 1.69 -1.43 -7.95
CA ILE A 4 2.41 -0.15 -7.88
C ILE A 4 1.46 1.01 -8.16
N ILE A 5 0.66 0.86 -9.22
CA ILE A 5 -0.37 1.85 -9.57
C ILE A 5 -1.39 1.94 -8.43
N TYR A 6 -1.79 0.81 -7.86
CA TYR A 6 -2.75 0.79 -6.78
C TYR A 6 -2.26 1.50 -5.51
N PHE A 7 -1.00 1.28 -5.11
CA PHE A 7 -0.38 2.05 -4.02
C PHE A 7 -0.40 3.55 -4.31
N ASN A 8 -0.08 3.96 -5.54
CA ASN A 8 -0.11 5.38 -5.92
C ASN A 8 -1.53 5.97 -5.82
N THR A 9 -2.55 5.26 -6.30
CA THR A 9 -3.95 5.68 -6.16
C THR A 9 -4.35 5.85 -4.69
N LEU A 10 -4.09 4.86 -3.83
CA LEU A 10 -4.43 4.93 -2.41
C LEU A 10 -3.68 6.05 -1.68
N ALA A 11 -2.40 6.25 -2.00
CA ALA A 11 -1.59 7.31 -1.40
C ALA A 11 -2.14 8.70 -1.72
N ASN A 12 -2.52 8.95 -2.99
CA ASN A 12 -3.12 10.22 -3.38
C ASN A 12 -4.45 10.44 -2.66
N GLN A 13 -5.32 9.43 -2.63
CA GLN A 13 -6.62 9.50 -1.94
C GLN A 13 -6.47 9.81 -0.45
N ALA A 14 -5.55 9.14 0.25
CA ALA A 14 -5.32 9.36 1.68
C ALA A 14 -4.82 10.78 1.97
N VAL A 15 -3.92 11.32 1.13
CA VAL A 15 -3.42 12.69 1.26
C VAL A 15 -4.51 13.72 0.96
N GLU A 16 -5.32 13.50 -0.07
CA GLU A 16 -6.45 14.37 -0.44
C GLU A 16 -7.50 14.42 0.69
N ARG A 17 -7.89 13.27 1.24
CA ARG A 17 -8.86 13.18 2.35
C ARG A 17 -8.35 13.81 3.65
N GLY A 18 -7.05 13.68 3.93
CA GLY A 18 -6.40 14.33 5.07
C GLY A 18 -6.29 15.85 4.93
N THR A 19 -6.61 16.41 3.77
CA THR A 19 -6.59 17.86 3.50
C THR A 19 -8.01 18.42 3.65
N GLY A 20 -8.46 18.64 4.88
CA GLY A 20 -9.77 19.24 5.16
C GLY A 20 -10.45 18.81 6.47
N SER A 21 -9.88 17.83 7.18
CA SER A 21 -10.33 17.41 8.51
C SER A 21 -9.49 18.09 9.60
N GLU A 22 -10.08 18.41 10.76
CA GLU A 22 -9.37 18.97 11.93
C GLU A 22 -8.36 18.00 12.58
N GLY A 23 -8.20 16.80 12.00
CA GLY A 23 -7.26 15.75 12.43
C GLY A 23 -5.83 15.94 11.92
N GLN A 24 -4.95 14.98 12.24
CA GLN A 24 -3.57 15.02 11.76
C GLN A 24 -3.52 14.86 10.23
N LYS A 25 -2.85 15.81 9.56
CA LYS A 25 -2.64 15.76 8.12
C LYS A 25 -1.87 14.49 7.72
N ILE A 26 -2.48 13.65 6.89
CA ILE A 26 -1.80 12.52 6.26
C ILE A 26 -0.80 13.05 5.23
N THR A 27 0.49 12.84 5.47
CA THR A 27 1.57 13.21 4.53
C THR A 27 2.22 11.96 3.94
N TYR A 28 2.90 12.10 2.80
CA TYR A 28 3.67 11.00 2.22
C TYR A 28 4.74 10.44 3.18
N SER A 29 5.36 11.30 4.01
CA SER A 29 6.32 10.84 5.02
C SER A 29 5.68 9.89 6.03
N VAL A 30 4.46 10.18 6.47
CA VAL A 30 3.70 9.33 7.39
C VAL A 30 3.33 8.00 6.72
N ILE A 31 2.82 8.05 5.48
CA ILE A 31 2.50 6.85 4.68
C ILE A 31 3.73 5.94 4.56
N LYS A 32 4.88 6.50 4.17
CA LYS A 32 6.13 5.75 3.98
C LYS A 32 6.64 5.13 5.28
N HIS A 33 6.51 5.84 6.40
CA HIS A 33 6.94 5.34 7.69
C HIS A 33 6.01 4.23 8.21
N ARG A 34 4.70 4.43 8.15
CA ARG A 34 3.70 3.49 8.68
C ARG A 34 3.53 2.23 7.82
N LEU A 35 3.62 2.37 6.50
CA LEU A 35 3.46 1.27 5.55
C LEU A 35 4.81 0.75 5.02
N GLY A 36 5.89 0.91 5.79
CA GLY A 36 7.25 0.56 5.35
C GLY A 36 7.42 -0.89 4.91
N ASP A 37 6.82 -1.84 5.63
CA ASP A 37 6.83 -3.26 5.24
C ASP A 37 6.11 -3.51 3.91
N LEU A 38 4.90 -2.95 3.75
CA LEU A 38 4.13 -3.06 2.51
C LEU A 38 4.88 -2.42 1.34
N PHE A 39 5.55 -1.29 1.58
CA PHE A 39 6.38 -0.63 0.58
C PHE A 39 7.58 -1.49 0.17
N TYR A 40 8.24 -2.14 1.13
CA TYR A 40 9.33 -3.08 0.86
C TYR A 40 8.84 -4.28 0.02
N ARG A 41 7.71 -4.89 0.41
CA ARG A 41 7.08 -5.99 -0.34
C ARG A 41 6.69 -5.56 -1.75
N LEU A 42 6.18 -4.33 -1.92
CA LEU A 42 5.81 -3.76 -3.21
C LEU A 42 6.99 -3.67 -4.17
N VAL A 43 8.13 -3.15 -3.72
CA VAL A 43 9.32 -3.01 -4.59
C VAL A 43 10.03 -4.33 -4.84
N SER A 44 9.82 -5.32 -3.97
CA SER A 44 10.45 -6.64 -4.06
C SER A 44 9.77 -7.60 -5.04
N GLN A 45 8.56 -7.28 -5.53
CA GLN A 45 7.81 -8.12 -6.50
C GLN A 45 8.60 -8.47 -7.78
N LYS A 46 9.59 -7.65 -8.16
CA LYS A 46 10.44 -7.91 -9.35
C LYS A 46 11.47 -9.02 -9.15
N PHE A 47 11.69 -9.45 -7.91
CA PHE A 47 12.66 -10.48 -7.54
C PHE A 47 12.00 -11.83 -7.25
N GLU A 48 10.70 -11.96 -7.49
CA GLU A 48 10.00 -13.24 -7.37
C GLU A 48 10.51 -14.23 -8.40
N ASP A 49 10.62 -15.50 -8.02
CA ASP A 49 11.12 -16.57 -8.88
C ASP A 49 9.99 -17.14 -9.76
N PRO A 50 10.07 -17.03 -11.09
CA PRO A 50 9.09 -17.65 -11.99
C PRO A 50 8.94 -19.17 -11.80
N ALA A 51 9.96 -19.85 -11.25
CA ALA A 51 9.91 -21.29 -10.97
C ALA A 51 8.88 -21.65 -9.88
N GLU A 52 8.44 -20.70 -9.04
CA GLU A 52 7.34 -20.90 -8.08
C GLU A 52 5.99 -21.12 -8.77
N GLY A 53 5.87 -20.74 -10.06
CA GLY A 53 4.68 -20.92 -10.87
C GLY A 53 3.65 -19.79 -10.74
N GLU A 54 2.86 -19.62 -11.80
CA GLU A 54 1.93 -18.49 -11.93
C GLU A 54 0.93 -18.40 -10.78
N GLN A 55 0.34 -19.53 -10.38
CA GLN A 55 -0.70 -19.55 -9.34
C GLN A 55 -0.17 -19.04 -7.99
N ALA A 56 1.05 -19.44 -7.61
CA ALA A 56 1.68 -19.01 -6.37
C ALA A 56 1.98 -17.51 -6.40
N LEU A 57 2.58 -17.04 -7.50
CA LEU A 57 2.92 -15.62 -7.68
C LEU A 57 1.68 -14.73 -7.71
N VAL A 58 0.63 -15.14 -8.41
CA VAL A 58 -0.65 -14.41 -8.46
C VAL A 58 -1.30 -14.35 -7.08
N ALA A 59 -1.29 -15.45 -6.32
CA ALA A 59 -1.81 -15.46 -4.95
C ALA A 59 -1.01 -14.49 -4.05
N LYS A 60 0.31 -14.48 -4.16
CA LYS A 60 1.21 -13.57 -3.42
C LYS A 60 0.94 -12.10 -3.76
N PHE A 61 0.78 -11.78 -5.05
CA PHE A 61 0.46 -10.43 -5.50
C PHE A 61 -0.95 -9.99 -5.13
N LYS A 62 -1.93 -10.89 -5.13
CA LYS A 62 -3.29 -10.61 -4.67
C LYS A 62 -3.30 -10.35 -3.17
N LYS A 63 -2.60 -11.16 -2.38
CA LYS A 63 -2.45 -10.90 -0.93
C LYS A 63 -1.84 -9.52 -0.67
N LEU A 64 -0.79 -9.14 -1.40
CA LEU A 64 -0.22 -7.79 -1.28
C LEU A 64 -1.23 -6.68 -1.62
N TYR A 65 -2.08 -6.88 -2.64
CA TYR A 65 -3.14 -5.93 -2.98
C TYR A 65 -4.15 -5.75 -1.83
N ASP A 66 -4.57 -6.87 -1.22
CA ASP A 66 -5.51 -6.85 -0.10
C ASP A 66 -4.87 -6.21 1.15
N ASP A 67 -3.61 -6.56 1.44
CA ASP A 67 -2.83 -5.98 2.54
C ASP A 67 -2.62 -4.46 2.37
N LEU A 68 -2.41 -3.98 1.14
CA LEU A 68 -2.35 -2.54 0.83
C LEU A 68 -3.67 -1.85 1.17
N THR A 69 -4.79 -2.44 0.76
CA THR A 69 -6.13 -1.91 1.05
C THR A 69 -6.35 -1.77 2.55
N LEU A 70 -6.02 -2.83 3.30
CA LEU A 70 -6.16 -2.85 4.75
C LEU A 70 -5.21 -1.86 5.43
N GLY A 71 -3.95 -1.80 5.00
CA GLY A 71 -2.94 -0.91 5.55
C GLY A 71 -3.33 0.57 5.43
N PHE A 72 -3.85 0.98 4.27
CA PHE A 72 -4.34 2.35 4.09
C PHE A 72 -5.59 2.65 4.90
N ARG A 73 -6.53 1.70 5.03
CA ARG A 73 -7.70 1.87 5.90
C ARG A 73 -7.29 2.06 7.36
N ASN A 74 -6.40 1.21 7.88
CA ASN A 74 -5.91 1.32 9.25
C ASN A 74 -5.18 2.66 9.47
N LEU A 75 -4.39 3.11 8.50
CA LEU A 75 -3.72 4.41 8.55
C LEU A 75 -4.71 5.57 8.67
N GLU A 76 -5.82 5.53 7.90
CA GLU A 76 -6.87 6.55 7.98
C GLU A 76 -7.61 6.51 9.34
N ASP A 77 -7.89 5.31 9.86
CA ASP A 77 -8.57 5.13 11.14
C ASP A 77 -7.71 5.57 12.34
N GLU A 78 -6.38 5.41 12.28
CA GLU A 78 -5.45 5.86 13.33
C GLU A 78 -5.22 7.38 13.37
N LEU A 79 -5.41 8.07 12.23
CA LEU A 79 -5.10 9.51 12.08
C LEU A 79 -6.35 10.41 12.09
N ARG A 80 -7.54 9.80 12.16
CA ARG A 80 -8.83 10.48 12.36
C ARG A 80 -9.03 10.83 13.84
#